data_AF-A0A7X3UGX2-F1
#
_entry.id   AF-A0A7X3UGX2-F1
#
_cell.length_a   1.000
_cell.length_b   1.000
_cell.length_c   1.000
_cell.angle_alpha   90.00
_cell.angle_beta   90.00
_cell.angle_gamma   90.00
#
_symmetry.space_group_name_H-M   'P 1'
#
loop_
_entity.id
_entity.type
_entity.pdbx_description
1 polymer ?
#
loop_
_entity_poly.entity_id
_entity_poly.type
_entity_poly.pdbx_seq_one_letter_code
_entity_poly.pdbx_strand_id
1 'polypeptide(L)'
;MIKKYLPLILILVLCVALYLPLYLKVSDLSAPVIRPVPLPEITKPLPVAEPSPHADDIAQISTAVGLDLSRLIQLITRDEGKRRTPYLDKKGKVTIGIGRSLTTNGISVAELLAILPNPDYPLILQETEVKNGRIYISSLEVAEGLFDRPLTEHDIALLLADDLKNTHREAKSVFGETWQEINAARQEAIVDVLFNTGLPHFRTFVKFIEAVKNRNWETAGNELLLSEAARKDPGRYFRNAAVIRTGNRKHFDLQ
;
A
#
# COMPACT_ATOMS: atom_id res chain seq x y z
N MET A 1 15.77 -44.06 4.26
CA MET A 1 15.09 -42.74 4.24
C MET A 1 13.64 -42.76 4.73
N ILE A 2 12.87 -43.85 4.57
CA ILE A 2 11.44 -43.92 4.95
C ILE A 2 11.16 -43.83 6.47
N LYS A 3 12.07 -44.30 7.34
CA LYS A 3 11.88 -44.28 8.80
C LYS A 3 11.78 -42.88 9.43
N LYS A 4 12.32 -41.83 8.78
CA LYS A 4 12.32 -40.46 9.32
C LYS A 4 10.95 -39.76 9.17
N TYR A 5 10.13 -40.20 8.22
CA TYR A 5 8.84 -39.59 7.90
C TYR A 5 7.63 -40.41 8.37
N LEU A 6 7.87 -41.61 8.92
CA LEU A 6 6.83 -42.47 9.48
C LEU A 6 5.94 -41.78 10.53
N PRO A 7 6.45 -40.96 11.48
CA PRO A 7 5.57 -40.26 12.42
C PRO A 7 4.73 -39.18 11.74
N LEU A 8 5.26 -38.51 10.70
CA LEU A 8 4.53 -37.47 9.97
C LEU A 8 3.41 -38.04 9.10
N ILE A 9 3.66 -39.18 8.46
CA ILE A 9 2.64 -39.93 7.69
C ILE A 9 1.56 -40.45 8.63
N LEU A 10 1.91 -40.93 9.82
CA LEU A 10 0.95 -41.42 10.81
C LEU A 10 0.04 -40.29 11.33
N ILE A 11 0.60 -39.09 11.55
CA ILE A 11 -0.17 -37.89 11.94
C ILE A 11 -1.11 -37.46 10.81
N LEU A 12 -0.65 -37.47 9.55
CA LEU A 12 -1.48 -37.10 8.41
C LEU A 12 -2.67 -38.08 8.23
N VAL A 13 -2.43 -39.38 8.36
CA VAL A 13 -3.48 -40.41 8.28
C VAL A 13 -4.47 -40.27 9.45
N LEU A 14 -4.01 -39.96 10.67
CA LEU A 14 -4.90 -39.71 11.81
C LEU A 14 -5.76 -38.45 11.60
N CYS A 15 -5.19 -37.37 11.06
CA CYS A 15 -5.92 -36.15 10.75
C CYS A 15 -7.00 -36.39 9.68
N VAL A 16 -6.67 -37.10 8.59
CA VAL A 16 -7.66 -37.43 7.56
C VAL A 16 -8.77 -38.33 8.13
N ALA A 17 -8.43 -39.34 8.94
CA ALA A 17 -9.42 -40.23 9.54
C ALA A 17 -10.36 -39.52 10.55
N LEU A 18 -9.87 -38.50 11.26
CA LEU A 18 -10.68 -37.70 12.19
C LEU A 18 -11.59 -36.69 11.50
N TYR A 19 -11.17 -36.11 10.36
CA TYR A 19 -11.91 -35.05 9.67
C TYR A 19 -12.83 -35.56 8.54
N LEU A 20 -12.54 -36.70 7.93
CA LEU A 20 -13.37 -37.29 6.88
C LEU A 20 -14.84 -37.57 7.31
N PRO A 21 -15.14 -38.07 8.52
CA PRO A 21 -16.52 -38.24 8.96
C PRO A 21 -17.25 -36.93 9.29
N LEU A 22 -16.52 -35.81 9.50
CA LEU A 22 -17.12 -34.48 9.63
C LEU A 22 -17.56 -33.93 8.26
N TYR A 23 -16.78 -34.22 7.21
CA TYR A 23 -17.05 -33.76 5.85
C TYR A 23 -18.21 -34.52 5.20
N LEU A 24 -18.32 -35.83 5.46
CA LEU A 24 -19.42 -36.67 4.96
C LEU A 24 -20.78 -36.40 5.65
N LYS A 25 -20.82 -35.59 6.72
CA LYS A 25 -22.05 -35.21 7.41
C LYS A 25 -22.71 -33.95 6.82
N VAL A 26 -22.02 -33.25 5.92
CA VAL A 26 -22.49 -32.02 5.26
C VAL A 26 -23.16 -32.33 3.90
N SER A 27 -23.02 -33.54 3.37
CA SER A 27 -23.52 -33.93 2.05
C SER A 27 -25.01 -34.34 1.98
N ASP A 28 -25.76 -34.24 3.09
CA ASP A 28 -27.18 -34.66 3.15
C ASP A 28 -28.19 -33.50 3.30
N LEU A 29 -27.76 -32.25 3.09
CA LEU A 29 -28.68 -31.12 2.99
C LEU A 29 -29.10 -30.94 1.53
N SER A 30 -30.29 -31.44 1.20
CA SER A 30 -30.97 -31.15 -0.06
C SER A 30 -31.11 -29.63 -0.23
N ALA A 31 -30.42 -29.08 -1.23
CA ALA A 31 -30.50 -27.66 -1.57
C ALA A 31 -31.92 -27.32 -2.08
N PRO A 32 -32.56 -26.25 -1.58
CA PRO A 32 -33.84 -25.82 -2.13
C PRO A 32 -33.64 -25.31 -3.56
N VAL A 33 -34.55 -25.69 -4.45
CA VAL A 33 -34.60 -25.21 -5.84
C VAL A 33 -34.89 -23.71 -5.85
N ILE A 34 -33.85 -22.89 -6.05
CA ILE A 34 -34.00 -21.44 -6.22
C ILE A 34 -34.52 -21.19 -7.64
N ARG A 35 -35.73 -20.65 -7.76
CA ARG A 35 -36.24 -20.13 -9.05
C ARG A 35 -35.54 -18.80 -9.35
N PRO A 36 -35.19 -18.51 -10.62
CA PRO A 36 -34.58 -17.24 -10.97
C PRO A 36 -35.53 -16.08 -10.63
N VAL A 37 -35.07 -15.17 -9.77
CA VAL A 37 -35.75 -13.91 -9.48
C VAL A 37 -35.46 -12.97 -10.65
N PRO A 38 -36.46 -12.39 -11.32
CA PRO A 38 -36.22 -11.42 -12.39
C PRO A 38 -35.51 -10.18 -11.83
N LEU A 39 -34.45 -9.76 -12.51
CA LEU A 39 -33.66 -8.58 -12.14
C LEU A 39 -34.54 -7.32 -12.22
N PRO A 40 -34.54 -6.45 -11.20
CA PRO A 40 -35.26 -5.19 -11.26
C PRO A 40 -34.61 -4.24 -12.27
N GLU A 41 -35.45 -3.59 -13.07
CA GLU A 41 -35.06 -2.54 -14.03
C GLU A 41 -34.44 -1.35 -13.28
N ILE A 42 -33.14 -1.10 -13.47
CA ILE A 42 -32.41 -0.03 -12.79
C ILE A 42 -32.72 1.30 -13.48
N THR A 43 -33.74 2.02 -13.00
CA THR A 43 -34.11 3.36 -13.49
C THR A 43 -33.90 4.49 -12.47
N LYS A 44 -33.21 4.23 -11.34
CA LYS A 44 -32.83 5.29 -10.40
C LYS A 44 -31.39 5.75 -10.60
N PRO A 45 -31.12 7.06 -10.67
CA PRO A 45 -29.76 7.59 -10.74
C PRO A 45 -28.95 7.11 -9.53
N LEU A 46 -27.66 6.82 -9.75
CA LEU A 46 -26.75 6.38 -8.69
C LEU A 46 -26.85 7.35 -7.49
N PRO A 47 -26.93 6.83 -6.25
CA PRO A 47 -26.93 7.68 -5.07
C PRO A 47 -25.65 8.52 -5.05
N VAL A 48 -25.83 9.82 -4.80
CA VAL A 48 -24.73 10.76 -4.56
C VAL A 48 -23.94 10.23 -3.36
N ALA A 49 -22.62 10.12 -3.53
CA ALA A 49 -21.70 9.49 -2.57
C ALA A 49 -21.97 9.93 -1.13
N GLU A 50 -22.26 8.96 -0.26
CA GLU A 50 -22.31 9.18 1.17
C GLU A 50 -20.95 9.68 1.69
N PRO A 51 -20.92 10.53 2.74
CA PRO A 51 -19.67 10.96 3.36
C PRO A 51 -18.89 9.73 3.86
N SER A 52 -17.69 9.61 3.32
CA SER A 52 -16.78 8.48 3.51
C SER A 52 -16.43 8.25 4.99
N PRO A 53 -16.57 7.02 5.54
CA PRO A 53 -16.14 6.65 6.89
C PRO A 53 -14.64 6.84 7.17
N HIS A 54 -13.85 7.26 6.17
CA HIS A 54 -12.38 7.33 6.20
C HIS A 54 -11.84 8.64 6.77
N ALA A 55 -12.69 9.65 6.93
CA ALA A 55 -12.26 10.95 7.43
C ALA A 55 -11.64 10.84 8.84
N ASP A 56 -12.20 9.98 9.70
CA ASP A 56 -11.77 9.84 11.09
C ASP A 56 -10.41 9.13 11.21
N ASP A 57 -10.20 8.03 10.47
CA ASP A 57 -8.91 7.32 10.43
C ASP A 57 -7.80 8.20 9.84
N ILE A 58 -8.09 8.89 8.73
CA ILE A 58 -7.14 9.80 8.08
C ILE A 58 -6.83 10.98 8.99
N ALA A 59 -7.82 11.54 9.69
CA ALA A 59 -7.62 12.62 10.65
C ALA A 59 -6.77 12.18 11.85
N GLN A 60 -7.00 10.97 12.38
CA GLN A 60 -6.21 10.43 13.47
C GLN A 60 -4.75 10.20 13.07
N ILE A 61 -4.51 9.62 11.88
CA ILE A 61 -3.16 9.41 11.36
C ILE A 61 -2.51 10.75 11.02
N SER A 62 -3.24 11.68 10.39
CA SER A 62 -2.79 13.05 10.10
C SER A 62 -2.32 13.75 11.37
N THR A 63 -3.08 13.64 12.46
CA THR A 63 -2.73 14.19 13.78
C THR A 63 -1.46 13.52 14.33
N ALA A 64 -1.36 12.19 14.26
CA ALA A 64 -0.20 11.44 14.77
C ALA A 64 1.09 11.70 13.97
N VAL A 65 0.96 11.95 12.67
CA VAL A 65 2.07 12.21 11.74
C VAL A 65 2.46 13.69 11.77
N GLY A 66 1.53 14.60 12.09
CA GLY A 66 1.73 16.04 12.04
C GLY A 66 1.67 16.63 10.63
N LEU A 67 1.09 15.90 9.67
CA LEU A 67 0.95 16.29 8.27
C LEU A 67 -0.51 16.19 7.84
N ASP A 68 -0.94 17.03 6.90
CA ASP A 68 -2.26 16.90 6.26
C ASP A 68 -2.26 15.71 5.29
N LEU A 69 -2.60 14.54 5.83
CA LEU A 69 -2.54 13.28 5.10
C LEU A 69 -3.53 13.25 3.94
N SER A 70 -4.69 13.92 4.06
CA SER A 70 -5.66 14.02 2.98
C SER A 70 -5.06 14.69 1.75
N ARG A 71 -4.33 15.79 1.94
CA ARG A 71 -3.66 16.50 0.84
C ARG A 71 -2.47 15.71 0.27
N LEU A 72 -1.72 15.03 1.14
CA LEU A 72 -0.61 14.19 0.70
C LEU A 72 -1.09 12.97 -0.10
N ILE A 73 -2.20 12.36 0.31
CA ILE A 73 -2.87 11.30 -0.44
C ILE A 73 -3.24 11.78 -1.84
N GLN A 74 -3.85 12.97 -1.96
CA GLN A 74 -4.20 13.53 -3.28
C GLN A 74 -2.95 13.76 -4.15
N LEU A 75 -1.88 14.31 -3.56
CA LEU A 75 -0.60 14.53 -4.24
C LEU A 75 -0.05 13.23 -4.83
N ILE A 76 0.06 12.19 -4.00
CA ILE A 76 0.64 10.89 -4.40
C ILE A 76 -0.29 10.18 -5.38
N THR A 77 -1.61 10.23 -5.16
CA THR A 77 -2.58 9.63 -6.09
C THR A 77 -2.44 10.21 -7.50
N ARG A 78 -2.21 11.53 -7.61
CA ARG A 78 -1.99 12.19 -8.90
C ARG A 78 -0.73 11.66 -9.59
N ASP A 79 0.36 11.52 -8.85
CA ASP A 79 1.68 11.25 -9.41
C ASP A 79 1.95 9.74 -9.64
N GLU A 80 1.41 8.85 -8.80
CA GLU A 80 1.53 7.39 -8.93
C GLU A 80 0.39 6.77 -9.75
N GLY A 81 -0.78 7.42 -9.75
CA GLY A 81 -2.02 6.84 -10.27
C GLY A 81 -2.64 5.81 -9.32
N LYS A 82 -3.87 5.40 -9.66
CA LYS A 82 -4.68 4.48 -8.85
C LYS A 82 -5.14 3.29 -9.69
N ARG A 83 -4.96 2.07 -9.16
CA ARG A 83 -5.50 0.82 -9.73
C ARG A 83 -6.26 0.05 -8.67
N ARG A 84 -7.49 -0.35 -8.98
CA ARG A 84 -8.36 -1.07 -8.05
C ARG A 84 -8.14 -2.58 -8.07
N THR A 85 -7.38 -3.09 -9.02
CA THR A 85 -7.04 -4.51 -9.15
C THR A 85 -5.51 -4.66 -9.23
N PRO A 86 -4.96 -5.84 -8.89
CA PRO A 86 -3.55 -6.13 -9.07
C PRO A 86 -3.09 -5.87 -10.51
N TYR A 87 -1.84 -5.44 -10.67
CA TYR A 87 -1.20 -5.22 -11.96
C TYR A 87 0.32 -5.35 -11.85
N LEU A 88 1.01 -5.45 -12.99
CA LEU A 88 2.47 -5.36 -13.04
C LEU A 88 2.91 -3.92 -13.28
N ASP A 89 3.80 -3.42 -12.43
CA ASP A 89 4.41 -2.12 -12.61
C ASP A 89 5.46 -2.12 -13.75
N LYS A 90 6.07 -0.95 -14.02
CA LYS A 90 7.12 -0.80 -15.04
C LYS A 90 8.38 -1.65 -14.77
N LYS A 91 8.54 -2.18 -13.56
CA LYS A 91 9.64 -3.04 -13.11
C LYS A 91 9.23 -4.52 -13.04
N GLY A 92 8.02 -4.87 -13.48
CA GLY A 92 7.48 -6.23 -13.43
C GLY A 92 7.12 -6.70 -12.03
N LYS A 93 6.88 -5.79 -11.08
CA LYS A 93 6.46 -6.11 -9.70
C LYS A 93 4.95 -6.07 -9.57
N VAL A 94 4.40 -7.04 -8.86
CA VAL A 94 2.96 -7.10 -8.57
C VAL A 94 2.61 -5.97 -7.62
N THR A 95 1.70 -5.11 -8.05
CA THR A 95 1.34 -3.85 -7.39
C THR A 95 -0.19 -3.71 -7.37
N ILE A 96 -0.73 -3.00 -6.38
CA ILE A 96 -2.16 -2.71 -6.25
C ILE A 96 -2.37 -1.31 -5.65
N GLY A 97 -3.57 -0.75 -5.77
CA GLY A 97 -3.93 0.53 -5.15
C GLY A 97 -3.13 1.70 -5.72
N ILE A 98 -2.47 2.45 -4.84
CA ILE A 98 -1.61 3.60 -5.16
C ILE A 98 -0.18 3.21 -4.80
N GLY A 99 0.57 2.71 -5.80
CA GLY A 99 1.98 2.36 -5.62
C GLY A 99 2.32 1.23 -4.63
N ARG A 100 1.33 0.51 -4.07
CA ARG A 100 1.59 -0.58 -3.10
C ARG A 100 2.13 -1.81 -3.81
N SER A 101 3.44 -2.02 -3.75
CA SER A 101 4.11 -3.22 -4.27
C SER A 101 3.89 -4.41 -3.33
N LEU A 102 3.10 -5.39 -3.77
CA LEU A 102 2.88 -6.65 -3.06
C LEU A 102 4.13 -7.54 -3.10
N THR A 103 4.98 -7.37 -4.11
CA THR A 103 6.23 -8.14 -4.26
C THR A 103 7.33 -7.68 -3.31
N THR A 104 7.48 -6.37 -3.10
CA THR A 104 8.60 -5.81 -2.31
C THR A 104 8.19 -5.30 -0.95
N ASN A 105 7.01 -4.71 -0.82
CA ASN A 105 6.53 -4.17 0.46
C ASN A 105 5.63 -5.20 1.14
N GLY A 106 4.93 -6.01 0.36
CA GLY A 106 3.94 -6.96 0.86
C GLY A 106 2.74 -6.27 1.50
N ILE A 107 1.85 -7.07 2.06
CA ILE A 107 0.68 -6.66 2.81
C ILE A 107 0.73 -7.29 4.20
N SER A 108 0.50 -6.51 5.24
CA SER A 108 0.39 -7.08 6.59
C SER A 108 -0.87 -7.92 6.70
N VAL A 109 -0.86 -8.88 7.64
CA VAL A 109 -2.05 -9.70 7.90
C VAL A 109 -3.27 -8.85 8.29
N ALA A 110 -3.05 -7.77 9.06
CA ALA A 110 -4.12 -6.87 9.47
C ALA A 110 -4.74 -6.10 8.28
N GLU A 111 -3.90 -5.56 7.39
CA GLU A 111 -4.37 -4.90 6.16
C GLU A 111 -5.12 -5.90 5.27
N LEU A 112 -4.60 -7.12 5.12
CA LEU A 112 -5.25 -8.15 4.31
C LEU A 112 -6.63 -8.51 4.85
N LEU A 113 -6.76 -8.71 6.16
CA LEU A 113 -8.05 -9.06 6.80
C LEU A 113 -9.05 -7.90 6.77
N ALA A 114 -8.58 -6.65 6.82
CA ALA A 114 -9.44 -5.49 6.67
C ALA A 114 -10.04 -5.41 5.25
N ILE A 115 -9.26 -5.79 4.23
CA ILE A 115 -9.69 -5.76 2.82
C ILE A 115 -10.47 -7.02 2.46
N LEU A 116 -10.01 -8.18 2.89
CA LEU A 116 -10.54 -9.50 2.62
C LEU A 116 -10.91 -10.17 3.96
N PRO A 117 -12.16 -10.04 4.44
CA PRO A 117 -12.55 -10.59 5.74
C PRO A 117 -12.47 -12.12 5.80
N ASN A 118 -12.54 -12.80 4.64
CA ASN A 118 -12.42 -14.25 4.51
C ASN A 118 -11.38 -14.60 3.43
N PRO A 119 -10.08 -14.41 3.68
CA PRO A 119 -9.06 -14.65 2.68
C PRO A 119 -8.83 -16.17 2.48
N ASP A 120 -8.41 -16.56 1.28
CA ASP A 120 -8.00 -17.94 0.98
C ASP A 120 -6.65 -18.26 1.66
N TYR A 121 -6.72 -18.71 2.91
CA TYR A 121 -5.53 -19.08 3.69
C TYR A 121 -4.69 -20.19 3.05
N PRO A 122 -5.26 -21.29 2.51
CA PRO A 122 -4.49 -22.27 1.75
C PRO A 122 -3.66 -21.66 0.62
N LEU A 123 -4.26 -20.80 -0.23
CA LEU A 123 -3.54 -20.12 -1.31
C LEU A 123 -2.39 -19.28 -0.76
N ILE A 124 -2.64 -18.49 0.29
CA ILE A 124 -1.62 -17.65 0.93
C ILE A 124 -0.44 -18.50 1.41
N LEU A 125 -0.70 -19.57 2.16
CA LEU A 125 0.35 -20.37 2.78
C LEU A 125 1.19 -21.16 1.76
N GLN A 126 0.64 -21.47 0.59
CA GLN A 126 1.29 -22.27 -0.44
C GLN A 126 2.01 -21.43 -1.50
N GLU A 127 1.42 -20.29 -1.88
CA GLU A 127 1.84 -19.53 -3.07
C GLU A 127 2.45 -18.15 -2.74
N THR A 128 2.63 -17.83 -1.46
CA THR A 128 3.19 -16.53 -1.03
C THR A 128 4.33 -16.68 -0.04
N GLU A 129 5.21 -15.68 0.04
CA GLU A 129 6.25 -15.62 1.06
C GLU A 129 5.73 -14.84 2.27
N VAL A 130 5.81 -15.41 3.47
CA VAL A 130 5.43 -14.72 4.72
C VAL A 130 6.68 -14.47 5.55
N LYS A 131 7.00 -13.20 5.80
CA LYS A 131 8.10 -12.79 6.68
C LYS A 131 7.76 -11.53 7.47
N ASN A 132 8.17 -11.51 8.73
CA ASN A 132 7.98 -10.36 9.63
C ASN A 132 6.53 -9.85 9.70
N GLY A 133 5.55 -10.77 9.71
CA GLY A 133 4.12 -10.43 9.77
C GLY A 133 3.53 -9.84 8.49
N ARG A 134 4.27 -9.91 7.37
CA ARG A 134 3.82 -9.45 6.05
C ARG A 134 3.85 -10.58 5.05
N ILE A 135 2.90 -10.53 4.12
CA ILE A 135 2.66 -11.47 3.03
C ILE A 135 3.15 -10.82 1.75
N TYR A 136 4.06 -11.48 1.03
CA TYR A 136 4.68 -10.98 -0.19
C TYR A 136 4.19 -11.82 -1.36
N ILE A 137 3.58 -11.16 -2.34
CA ILE A 137 2.95 -11.78 -3.50
C ILE A 137 3.75 -11.38 -4.73
N SER A 138 4.37 -12.38 -5.36
CA SER A 138 5.25 -12.18 -6.53
C SER A 138 4.64 -12.66 -7.84
N SER A 139 3.50 -13.36 -7.79
CA SER A 139 2.73 -13.82 -8.96
C SER A 139 1.49 -12.96 -9.14
N LEU A 140 1.28 -12.45 -10.37
CA LEU A 140 0.09 -11.69 -10.70
C LEU A 140 -1.17 -12.58 -10.58
N GLU A 141 -1.11 -13.82 -11.04
CA GLU A 141 -2.22 -14.78 -10.97
C GLU A 141 -2.67 -15.03 -9.53
N VAL A 142 -1.71 -15.20 -8.61
CA VAL A 142 -2.00 -15.38 -7.18
C VAL A 142 -2.63 -14.12 -6.59
N ALA A 143 -2.15 -12.93 -6.99
CA ALA A 143 -2.73 -11.68 -6.54
C ALA A 143 -4.16 -11.48 -7.08
N GLU A 144 -4.42 -11.78 -8.35
CA GLU A 144 -5.75 -11.71 -8.95
C GLU A 144 -6.73 -12.71 -8.33
N GLY A 145 -6.26 -13.92 -8.00
CA GLY A 145 -7.05 -14.91 -7.29
C GLY A 145 -7.37 -14.51 -5.84
N LEU A 146 -6.42 -13.85 -5.16
CA LEU A 146 -6.62 -13.38 -3.79
C LEU A 146 -7.50 -12.12 -3.71
N PHE A 147 -7.27 -11.16 -4.62
CA PHE A 147 -8.05 -9.93 -4.74
C PHE A 147 -9.12 -10.07 -5.83
N ASP A 148 -10.06 -10.99 -5.59
CA ASP A 148 -11.14 -11.39 -6.52
C ASP A 148 -12.17 -10.27 -6.79
N ARG A 149 -12.16 -9.21 -5.98
CA ARG A 149 -12.92 -7.99 -6.19
C ARG A 149 -12.02 -6.77 -6.35
N PRO A 150 -12.44 -5.76 -7.12
CA PRO A 150 -11.78 -4.46 -7.10
C PRO A 150 -11.77 -3.87 -5.69
N LEU A 151 -10.63 -3.31 -5.29
CA LEU A 151 -10.48 -2.53 -4.06
C LEU A 151 -11.50 -1.39 -4.04
N THR A 152 -12.08 -1.14 -2.89
CA THR A 152 -12.87 0.06 -2.61
C THR A 152 -11.95 1.26 -2.39
N GLU A 153 -12.51 2.47 -2.33
CA GLU A 153 -11.73 3.65 -1.93
C GLU A 153 -11.22 3.50 -0.48
N HIS A 154 -11.96 2.79 0.39
CA HIS A 154 -11.51 2.45 1.73
C HIS A 154 -10.23 1.63 1.72
N ASP A 155 -10.26 0.51 1.00
CA ASP A 155 -9.14 -0.43 0.92
C ASP A 155 -7.86 0.29 0.43
N ILE A 156 -8.02 1.15 -0.57
CA ILE A 156 -6.91 1.92 -1.15
C ILE A 156 -6.39 2.96 -0.16
N ALA A 157 -7.28 3.69 0.50
CA ALA A 157 -6.90 4.68 1.51
C ALA A 157 -6.18 4.04 2.70
N LEU A 158 -6.65 2.87 3.14
CA LEU A 158 -6.05 2.09 4.23
C LEU A 158 -4.60 1.71 3.90
N LEU A 159 -4.38 1.13 2.71
CA LEU A 159 -3.02 0.77 2.27
C LEU A 159 -2.12 2.00 2.15
N LEU A 160 -2.59 3.06 1.51
CA LEU A 160 -1.78 4.25 1.31
C LEU A 160 -1.45 4.96 2.64
N ALA A 161 -2.39 4.99 3.59
CA ALA A 161 -2.17 5.60 4.89
C ALA A 161 -1.10 4.87 5.70
N ASP A 162 -1.07 3.53 5.69
CA ASP A 162 -0.01 2.77 6.36
C ASP A 162 1.35 2.99 5.67
N ASP A 163 1.40 2.99 4.34
CA ASP A 163 2.64 3.29 3.60
C ASP A 163 3.16 4.67 3.98
N LEU A 164 2.32 5.70 3.95
CA LEU A 164 2.71 7.06 4.27
C LEU A 164 3.19 7.22 5.71
N LYS A 165 2.55 6.51 6.65
CA LYS A 165 2.99 6.45 8.05
C LYS A 165 4.38 5.84 8.16
N ASN A 166 4.66 4.77 7.41
CA ASN A 166 5.97 4.13 7.37
C ASN A 166 7.02 5.05 6.70
N THR A 167 6.73 5.60 5.53
CA THR A 167 7.58 6.57 4.81
C THR A 167 7.91 7.79 5.67
N HIS A 168 6.94 8.33 6.41
CA HIS A 168 7.19 9.42 7.34
C HIS A 168 8.14 9.02 8.48
N ARG A 169 7.99 7.82 9.06
CA ARG A 169 8.91 7.29 10.08
C ARG A 169 10.32 7.14 9.53
N GLU A 170 10.45 6.65 8.30
CA GLU A 170 11.73 6.52 7.60
C GLU A 170 12.38 7.88 7.34
N ALA A 171 11.63 8.87 6.87
CA ALA A 171 12.10 10.24 6.71
C ALA A 171 12.62 10.79 8.03
N LYS A 172 11.83 10.67 9.11
CA LYS A 172 12.24 11.08 10.46
C LYS A 172 13.52 10.38 10.91
N SER A 173 13.71 9.11 10.58
CA SER A 173 14.95 8.38 10.86
C SER A 173 16.16 8.91 10.08
N VAL A 174 15.99 9.34 8.82
CA VAL A 174 17.09 9.88 7.99
C VAL A 174 17.55 11.25 8.49
N PHE A 175 16.59 12.10 8.90
CA PHE A 175 16.86 13.47 9.32
C PHE A 175 17.12 13.61 10.83
N GLY A 176 16.67 12.66 11.65
CA GLY A 176 16.89 12.68 13.10
C GLY A 176 16.29 13.93 13.74
N GLU A 177 17.06 14.60 14.60
CA GLU A 177 16.65 15.80 15.33
C GLU A 177 16.27 16.96 14.40
N THR A 178 16.96 17.09 13.25
CA THR A 178 16.67 18.15 12.27
C THR A 178 15.25 18.07 11.71
N TRP A 179 14.58 16.91 11.79
CA TRP A 179 13.21 16.76 11.26
C TRP A 179 12.22 17.75 11.86
N GLN A 180 12.33 18.05 13.17
CA GLN A 180 11.42 18.97 13.87
C GLN A 180 11.56 20.43 13.39
N GLU A 181 12.69 20.76 12.76
CA GLU A 181 13.01 22.10 12.30
C GLU A 181 12.57 22.33 10.84
N ILE A 182 12.22 21.25 10.15
CA ILE A 182 11.69 21.27 8.79
C ILE A 182 10.20 21.58 8.87
N ASN A 183 9.74 22.61 8.18
CA ASN A 183 8.31 22.95 8.18
C ASN A 183 7.47 21.87 7.46
N ALA A 184 6.17 21.83 7.74
CA ALA A 184 5.27 20.81 7.23
C ALA A 184 5.30 20.65 5.70
N ALA A 185 5.33 21.75 4.93
CA ALA A 185 5.36 21.67 3.47
C ALA A 185 6.63 20.99 2.94
N ARG A 186 7.80 21.28 3.52
CA ARG A 186 9.06 20.61 3.16
C ARG A 186 9.05 19.15 3.60
N GLN A 187 8.46 18.83 4.76
CA GLN A 187 8.29 17.45 5.21
C GLN A 187 7.42 16.66 4.23
N GLU A 188 6.31 17.24 3.73
CA GLU A 188 5.48 16.62 2.68
C GLU A 188 6.29 16.33 1.42
N ALA A 189 7.10 17.29 0.93
CA ALA A 189 7.95 17.09 -0.25
C ALA A 189 9.01 15.99 -0.03
N ILE A 190 9.60 15.93 1.15
CA ILE A 190 10.56 14.87 1.50
C ILE A 190 9.87 13.50 1.52
N VAL A 191 8.70 13.40 2.14
CA VAL A 191 7.92 12.16 2.19
C VAL A 191 7.51 11.73 0.79
N ASP A 192 7.08 12.66 -0.08
CA ASP A 192 6.73 12.36 -1.47
C ASP A 192 7.92 11.81 -2.26
N VAL A 193 9.10 12.43 -2.15
CA VAL A 193 10.33 11.96 -2.81
C VAL A 193 10.77 10.59 -2.26
N LEU A 194 10.68 10.39 -0.94
CA LEU A 194 11.02 9.11 -0.32
C LEU A 194 10.05 8.01 -0.74
N PHE A 195 8.75 8.31 -0.84
CA PHE A 195 7.73 7.38 -1.32
C PHE A 195 8.02 6.94 -2.77
N ASN A 196 8.31 7.89 -3.67
CA ASN A 196 8.62 7.58 -5.07
C ASN A 196 9.84 6.65 -5.24
N THR A 197 10.87 6.86 -4.42
CA THR A 197 12.18 6.24 -4.61
C THR A 197 12.40 5.01 -3.74
N GLY A 198 11.72 4.94 -2.60
CA GLY A 198 11.98 3.98 -1.53
C GLY A 198 13.25 4.32 -0.73
N LEU A 199 13.26 3.96 0.56
CA LEU A 199 14.35 4.29 1.48
C LEU A 199 15.77 3.92 0.98
N PRO A 200 16.02 2.73 0.37
CA PRO A 200 17.36 2.39 -0.08
C PRO A 200 17.92 3.37 -1.11
N HIS A 201 17.08 3.81 -2.07
CA HIS A 201 17.49 4.77 -3.08
C HIS A 201 17.47 6.20 -2.54
N PHE A 202 16.50 6.56 -1.69
CA PHE A 202 16.48 7.87 -1.04
C PHE A 202 17.78 8.16 -0.27
N ARG A 203 18.39 7.14 0.37
CA ARG A 203 19.67 7.28 1.07
C ARG A 203 20.85 7.66 0.16
N THR A 204 20.75 7.47 -1.16
CA THR A 204 21.79 7.90 -2.11
C THR A 204 21.69 9.39 -2.48
N PHE A 205 20.64 10.10 -2.05
CA PHE A 205 20.48 11.55 -2.23
C PHE A 205 21.35 12.33 -1.23
N VAL A 206 22.63 11.96 -1.12
CA VAL A 206 23.55 12.41 -0.06
C VAL A 206 23.62 13.94 0.03
N LYS A 207 23.84 14.61 -1.10
CA LYS A 207 23.96 16.08 -1.16
C LYS A 207 22.65 16.81 -0.83
N PHE A 208 21.51 16.27 -1.28
CA PHE A 208 20.19 16.80 -0.92
C PHE A 208 19.93 16.66 0.58
N ILE A 209 20.19 15.48 1.15
CA ILE A 209 20.00 15.22 2.59
C ILE A 209 20.90 16.14 3.42
N GLU A 210 22.17 16.30 3.03
CA GLU A 210 23.10 17.21 3.68
C GLU A 210 22.64 18.67 3.60
N ALA A 211 22.21 19.14 2.42
CA ALA A 211 21.70 20.49 2.24
C ALA A 211 20.46 20.76 3.09
N VAL A 212 19.53 19.80 3.19
CA VAL A 212 18.35 19.89 4.07
C VAL A 212 18.76 19.98 5.55
N LYS A 213 19.69 19.13 6.01
CA LYS A 213 20.20 19.17 7.40
C LYS A 213 20.85 20.51 7.73
N ASN A 214 21.54 21.11 6.77
CA ASN A 214 22.15 22.43 6.89
C ASN A 214 21.17 23.59 6.61
N ARG A 215 19.89 23.31 6.41
CA ARG A 215 18.82 24.27 6.06
C ARG A 215 19.15 25.12 4.81
N ASN A 216 20.01 24.61 3.93
CA ASN A 216 20.33 25.22 2.65
C ASN A 216 19.29 24.79 1.61
N TRP A 217 18.13 25.43 1.67
CA TRP A 217 16.95 25.07 0.86
C TRP A 217 17.16 25.26 -0.64
N GLU A 218 17.98 26.24 -1.04
CA GLU A 218 18.30 26.50 -2.45
C GLU A 218 19.12 25.34 -3.03
N THR A 219 20.21 24.97 -2.35
CA THR A 219 21.01 23.81 -2.75
C THR A 219 20.19 22.53 -2.69
N ALA A 220 19.37 22.32 -1.67
CA ALA A 220 18.51 21.14 -1.58
C ALA A 220 17.57 21.02 -2.80
N GLY A 221 16.93 22.12 -3.20
CA GLY A 221 16.10 22.15 -4.42
C GLY A 221 16.90 21.83 -5.69
N ASN A 222 18.12 22.36 -5.81
CA ASN A 222 19.00 22.09 -6.95
C ASN A 222 19.42 20.61 -7.02
N GLU A 223 19.86 20.03 -5.89
CA GLU A 223 20.29 18.64 -5.82
C GLU A 223 19.16 17.66 -6.16
N LEU A 224 17.92 17.97 -5.77
CA LEU A 224 16.73 17.22 -6.18
C LEU A 224 16.56 17.17 -7.71
N LEU A 225 16.69 18.31 -8.39
CA LEU A 225 16.51 18.42 -9.84
C LEU A 225 17.64 17.78 -10.65
N LEU A 226 18.83 17.65 -10.07
CA LEU A 226 19.97 16.99 -10.72
C LEU A 226 19.90 15.45 -10.68
N SER A 227 19.00 14.90 -9.86
CA SER A 227 18.85 13.46 -9.63
C SER A 227 18.36 12.70 -10.87
N GLU A 228 18.67 11.40 -10.93
CA GLU A 228 18.13 10.51 -11.99
C GLU A 228 16.60 10.41 -11.90
N ALA A 229 16.05 10.43 -10.70
CA ALA A 229 14.60 10.37 -10.48
C ALA A 229 13.89 11.59 -11.09
N ALA A 230 14.48 12.80 -10.98
CA ALA A 230 13.98 13.99 -11.65
C ALA A 230 14.02 13.90 -13.19
N ARG A 231 14.96 13.14 -13.77
CA ARG A 231 14.95 12.89 -15.22
C ARG A 231 13.80 11.98 -15.66
N LYS A 232 13.40 11.03 -14.80
CA LYS A 232 12.32 10.08 -15.08
C LYS A 232 10.93 10.68 -14.86
N ASP A 233 10.80 11.60 -13.90
CA ASP A 233 9.55 12.28 -13.57
C ASP A 233 9.80 13.79 -13.29
N PRO A 234 10.09 14.58 -14.34
CA PRO A 234 10.49 15.98 -14.16
C PRO A 234 9.40 16.82 -13.50
N GLY A 235 8.13 16.62 -13.88
CA GLY A 235 7.01 17.40 -13.34
C GLY A 235 6.88 17.28 -11.82
N ARG A 236 6.96 16.04 -11.30
CA ARG A 236 6.93 15.80 -9.85
C ARG A 236 8.10 16.45 -9.13
N TYR A 237 9.32 16.27 -9.66
CA TYR A 237 10.52 16.77 -9.01
C TYR A 237 10.65 18.31 -9.10
N PHE A 238 10.10 18.96 -10.13
CA PHE A 238 9.99 20.42 -10.17
C PHE A 238 9.11 20.98 -9.05
N ARG A 239 7.93 20.39 -8.81
CA ARG A 239 7.05 20.80 -7.71
C ARG A 239 7.70 20.57 -6.35
N ASN A 240 8.27 19.37 -6.13
CA ASN A 240 9.00 19.05 -4.91
C ASN A 240 10.14 20.03 -4.66
N ALA A 241 10.99 20.31 -5.65
CA ALA A 241 12.09 21.25 -5.51
C ALA A 241 11.60 22.68 -5.18
N ALA A 242 10.50 23.14 -5.80
CA ALA A 242 9.91 24.43 -5.49
C ALA A 242 9.38 24.51 -4.04
N VAL A 243 8.72 23.46 -3.55
CA VAL A 243 8.29 23.35 -2.16
C VAL A 243 9.49 23.31 -1.22
N ILE A 244 10.54 22.56 -1.55
CA ILE A 244 11.78 22.50 -0.75
C ILE A 244 12.43 23.87 -0.62
N ARG A 245 12.59 24.62 -1.72
CA ARG A 245 13.17 25.97 -1.69
C ARG A 245 12.35 26.93 -0.84
N THR A 246 11.05 27.01 -1.11
CA THR A 246 10.18 28.06 -0.56
C THR A 246 9.58 27.72 0.81
N GLY A 247 9.46 26.42 1.12
CA GLY A 247 8.67 25.94 2.25
C GLY A 247 7.17 26.22 2.11
N ASN A 248 6.68 26.45 0.89
CA ASN A 248 5.28 26.78 0.63
C ASN A 248 4.59 25.68 -0.18
N ARG A 249 3.52 25.11 0.39
CA ARG A 249 2.75 24.02 -0.19
C ARG A 249 2.12 24.36 -1.54
N LYS A 250 1.79 25.63 -1.82
CA LYS A 250 1.10 26.06 -3.05
C LYS A 250 1.75 25.56 -4.34
N HIS A 251 3.06 25.30 -4.32
CA HIS A 251 3.79 24.81 -5.48
C HIS A 251 3.42 23.38 -5.89
N PHE A 252 2.73 22.62 -5.03
CA PHE A 252 2.12 21.35 -5.42
C PHE A 252 0.88 21.51 -6.30
N ASP A 253 0.23 22.67 -6.22
CA ASP A 253 -1.05 22.95 -6.88
C ASP A 253 -0.85 23.70 -8.21
N LEU A 254 0.38 24.16 -8.48
CA LEU A 254 0.76 24.80 -9.73
C LEU A 254 1.02 23.73 -10.81
N GLN A 255 0.33 23.88 -11.94
CA GLN A 255 0.44 23.02 -13.13
C GLN A 255 1.58 23.47 -14.04
#